data_AF-A0A7V4UNQ2-F1
#
_entry.id   AF-A0A7V4UNQ2-F1
#
_cell.length_a   1.000
_cell.length_b   1.000
_cell.length_c   1.000
_cell.angle_alpha   90.00
_cell.angle_beta   90.00
_cell.angle_gamma   90.00
#
_symmetry.space_group_name_H-M   'P 1'
#
loop_
_entity.id
_entity.type
_entity.pdbx_description
1 polymer ?
#
loop_
_entity_poly.entity_id
_entity_poly.type
_entity_poly.pdbx_seq_one_letter_code
_entity_poly.pdbx_strand_id
1 'polypeptide(L)' 'MNQAIGKRFPDLEIADHNGQRVRLSDIAGKFPLIVIFYRGYW' A
#
# COMPACT_ATOMS: atom_id res chain seq x y z
N MET A 1 6.83 11.90 -4.50
CA MET A 1 6.15 11.87 -3.18
C MET A 1 7.15 12.25 -2.11
N ASN A 2 6.89 13.28 -1.31
CA ASN A 2 7.75 13.64 -0.19
C ASN A 2 7.28 12.89 1.06
N GLN A 3 7.76 11.66 1.26
CA GLN A 3 7.44 10.84 2.44
C GLN A 3 8.32 11.26 3.61
N ALA A 4 7.73 11.48 4.78
CA ALA A 4 8.44 11.84 6.00
C ALA A 4 7.86 11.08 7.20
N ILE A 5 8.70 10.81 8.20
CA ILE A 5 8.29 10.08 9.41
C ILE A 5 7.14 10.81 10.11
N GLY A 6 6.15 10.04 10.57
CA GLY A 6 4.96 10.57 11.27
C GLY A 6 3.93 11.24 10.36
N LYS A 7 4.20 11.43 9.06
CA LYS A 7 3.18 11.85 8.10
C LYS A 7 2.33 10.66 7.66
N ARG A 8 1.07 10.95 7.33
CA ARG A 8 0.15 9.94 6.80
C ARG A 8 0.72 9.39 5.49
N PHE A 9 0.90 8.08 5.43
CA PHE A 9 1.24 7.41 4.17
C PHE A 9 0.08 7.58 3.18
N PRO A 10 0.35 7.86 1.89
CA PRO A 10 -0.67 8.07 0.88
C PRO A 10 -1.53 6.82 0.71
N ASP A 11 -2.83 7.04 0.52
CA ASP A 11 -3.77 5.97 0.21
C ASP A 11 -3.70 5.66 -1.28
N LEU A 12 -2.86 4.69 -1.62
CA LEU A 12 -2.61 4.28 -3.00
C LEU A 12 -3.70 3.33 -3.48
N GLU A 13 -4.12 3.50 -4.73
CA GLU A 13 -4.97 2.53 -5.44
C GLU A 13 -4.09 1.65 -6.33
N ILE A 14 -4.01 0.37 -6.01
CA ILE A 14 -3.15 -0.61 -6.66
C ILE A 14 -3.97 -1.81 -7.13
N ALA A 15 -3.45 -2.57 -8.09
CA ALA A 15 -4.01 -3.87 -8.43
C ALA A 15 -3.54 -4.90 -7.39
N ASP A 16 -4.47 -5.72 -6.88
CA ASP A 16 -4.14 -6.88 -6.07
C ASP A 16 -3.66 -8.06 -6.94
N HIS A 17 -3.40 -9.22 -6.31
CA HIS A 17 -2.96 -10.43 -7.01
C HIS A 17 -3.99 -11.00 -8.00
N ASN A 18 -5.25 -10.59 -7.91
CA ASN A 18 -6.34 -10.96 -8.82
C ASN A 18 -6.60 -9.89 -9.90
N GLY A 19 -5.80 -8.82 -9.93
CA GLY A 19 -6.01 -7.68 -10.83
C GLY A 19 -7.13 -6.73 -10.40
N GLN A 20 -7.73 -6.93 -9.22
CA GLN A 20 -8.75 -6.03 -8.68
C GLN A 20 -8.11 -4.74 -8.18
N ARG A 21 -8.70 -3.59 -8.51
CA ARG A 21 -8.32 -2.30 -7.93
C ARG A 21 -8.74 -2.23 -6.46
N VAL A 22 -7.77 -2.01 -5.59
CA VAL A 22 -7.95 -1.91 -4.14
C VAL A 22 -7.17 -0.72 -3.59
N ARG A 23 -7.67 -0.09 -2.53
CA ARG A 23 -6.92 0.93 -1.78
C ARG A 23 -6.13 0.31 -0.64
N LEU A 24 -5.00 0.90 -0.29
CA LEU A 24 -4.22 0.46 0.88
C LEU A 24 -5.02 0.55 2.18
N SER A 25 -5.86 1.58 2.33
CA SER A 25 -6.74 1.73 3.49
C SER A 25 -7.77 0.61 3.61
N ASP A 26 -8.30 0.11 2.49
CA ASP A 26 -9.24 -1.01 2.46
C ASP A 26 -8.54 -2.31 2.90
N ILE A 27 -7.28 -2.53 2.48
CA ILE A 27 -6.48 -3.69 2.88
C ILE A 27 -6.10 -3.62 4.37
N ALA A 28 -5.66 -2.46 4.85
CA ALA A 28 -5.28 -2.27 6.26
C ALA A 28 -6.49 -2.45 7.19
N GLY A 29 -7.67 -2.01 6.76
CA GLY A 29 -8.89 -2.01 7.56
C GLY A 29 -8.67 -1.27 8.89
N LYS A 30 -8.69 -2.02 9.99
CA LYS A 30 -8.48 -1.48 11.37
C LYS A 30 -7.12 -1.82 11.96
N PHE A 31 -6.22 -2.44 11.20
CA PHE A 31 -4.96 -2.97 11.70
C PHE A 31 -3.76 -2.17 11.16
N PRO A 32 -2.62 -2.16 11.89
CA PRO A 32 -1.37 -1.62 11.36
C PRO A 32 -0.96 -2.34 10.08
N LEU A 33 -0.47 -1.58 9.10
CA LEU A 33 -0.04 -2.09 7.79
C LEU A 33 1.46 -1.88 7.60
N ILE A 34 2.13 -2.89 7.05
CA ILE A 34 3.51 -2.79 6.56
C ILE A 34 3.45 -2.89 5.03
N VAL A 35 4.04 -1.92 4.33
CA VAL A 35 4.13 -1.91 2.86
C VAL A 35 5.57 -2.19 2.46
N ILE A 36 5.78 -3.22 1.64
CA ILE A 36 7.10 -3.64 1.15
C ILE A 36 7.14 -3.39 -0.35
N PHE A 37 8.03 -2.50 -0.79
CA PHE A 37 8.34 -2.32 -2.21
C PHE A 37 9.46 -3.27 -2.60
N TYR A 38 9.26 -4.01 -3.68
CA TYR A 38 10.28 -4.88 -4.27
C TYR A 38 10.21 -4.75 -5.79
N ARG A 39 11.34 -4.93 -6.48
CA ARG A 39 11.44 -4.74 -7.94
C ARG A 39 10.91 -5.93 -8.76
N GLY A 40 10.50 -7.01 -8.11
CA GLY A 40 10.04 -8.23 -8.76
C GLY A 40 10.91 -9.45 -8.44
N TYR A 41 10.33 -10.60 -8.76
CA TYR A 41 10.87 -11.95 -8.74
C TYR A 41 11.41 -12.30 -10.15
N TRP A 42 12.30 -13.31 -10.26
CA TRP A 42 12.94 -13.73 -11.51
C TRP A 42 11.96 -14.18 -12.59
#